data_AF-A0A486SPK8-F1
#
_entry.id   AF-A0A486SPK8-F1
#
_cell.length_a   1.000
_cell.length_b   1.000
_cell.length_c   1.000
_cell.angle_alpha   90.00
_cell.angle_beta   90.00
_cell.angle_gamma   90.00
#
_symmetry.space_group_name_H-M   'P 1'
#
loop_
_entity.id
_entity.type
_entity.pdbx_description
1 polymer ?
#
loop_
_entity_poly.entity_id
_entity_poly.type
_entity_poly.pdbx_seq_one_letter_code
_entity_poly.pdbx_strand_id
1 'polypeptide(L)'
;MNTSTSYNTLQSVLQTYHDNYAIPMLKLLNLLQRDRTPESLLAAIKAQDLAQAMLEHISDVVSRIASLEHSTLTQDEADCISAEISDALLLLFQCIEETGEIALELVPNTNTREALYNY
;
A
#
# COMPACT_ATOMS: atom_id res chain seq x y z
N MET A 1 20.57 18.75 -10.03
CA MET A 1 20.56 18.98 -8.57
C MET A 1 21.64 18.12 -7.95
N ASN A 2 22.39 18.66 -6.98
CA ASN A 2 23.25 17.84 -6.11
C ASN A 2 22.40 17.45 -4.91
N THR A 3 22.17 16.15 -4.71
CA THR A 3 21.40 15.60 -3.58
C THR A 3 22.32 14.95 -2.57
N SER A 4 21.90 14.89 -1.32
CA SER A 4 22.68 14.31 -0.23
C SER A 4 22.73 12.78 -0.30
N THR A 5 23.76 12.18 0.32
CA THR A 5 23.88 10.71 0.37
C THR A 5 22.72 10.08 1.15
N SER A 6 22.29 10.71 2.25
CA SER A 6 21.10 10.31 3.00
C SER A 6 19.86 10.29 2.10
N TYR A 7 19.62 11.35 1.32
CA TYR A 7 18.49 11.44 0.41
C TYR A 7 18.51 10.34 -0.66
N ASN A 8 19.64 10.14 -1.35
CA ASN A 8 19.76 9.11 -2.38
C ASN A 8 19.53 7.69 -1.81
N THR A 9 19.95 7.45 -0.56
CA THR A 9 19.70 6.18 0.13
C THR A 9 18.21 5.99 0.40
N LEU A 10 17.55 7.01 0.94
CA LEU A 10 16.10 6.97 1.22
C LEU A 10 15.28 6.81 -0.06
N GLN A 11 15.64 7.51 -1.13
CA GLN A 11 15.00 7.38 -2.42
C GLN A 11 15.15 5.96 -2.98
N SER A 12 16.32 5.32 -2.83
CA SER A 12 16.52 3.94 -3.25
C SER A 12 15.65 2.96 -2.45
N VAL A 13 15.44 3.22 -1.16
CA VAL A 13 14.56 2.41 -0.30
C VAL A 13 13.11 2.56 -0.74
N LEU A 14 12.64 3.79 -1.00
CA LEU A 14 11.29 4.04 -1.51
C LEU A 14 11.08 3.45 -2.90
N GLN A 15 12.08 3.55 -3.79
CA GLN A 15 12.01 2.90 -5.09
C GLN A 15 11.86 1.38 -4.96
N THR A 16 12.59 0.76 -4.03
CA THR A 16 12.47 -0.67 -3.72
C THR A 16 11.05 -1.00 -3.24
N TYR A 17 10.42 -0.10 -2.50
CA TYR A 17 9.03 -0.28 -2.08
C TYR A 17 8.06 -0.28 -3.25
N HIS A 18 8.18 0.71 -4.14
CA HIS A 18 7.30 0.82 -5.30
C HIS A 18 7.42 -0.40 -6.20
N ASP A 19 8.65 -0.81 -6.50
CA ASP A 19 8.93 -1.90 -7.44
C ASP A 19 8.47 -3.26 -6.89
N ASN A 20 8.69 -3.52 -5.60
CA ASN A 20 8.50 -4.86 -5.03
C ASN A 20 7.17 -5.03 -4.29
N TYR A 21 6.50 -3.96 -3.89
CA TYR A 21 5.27 -4.06 -3.09
C TYR A 21 4.12 -3.26 -3.69
N ALA A 22 4.29 -1.97 -3.99
CA ALA A 22 3.19 -1.14 -4.49
C ALA A 22 2.73 -1.59 -5.88
N ILE A 23 3.65 -1.73 -6.85
CA ILE A 23 3.31 -2.15 -8.22
C ILE A 23 2.71 -3.57 -8.24
N PRO A 24 3.29 -4.59 -7.57
CA PRO A 24 2.67 -5.91 -7.48
C PRO A 24 1.28 -5.91 -6.84
N MET A 25 1.08 -5.14 -5.76
CA MET A 25 -0.24 -4.96 -5.14
C MET A 25 -1.25 -4.39 -6.15
N LEU A 26 -0.91 -3.32 -6.86
CA LEU A 26 -1.78 -2.72 -7.88
C LEU A 26 -2.11 -3.67 -9.03
N LYS A 27 -1.17 -4.55 -9.41
CA LYS A 27 -1.45 -5.59 -10.42
C LYS A 27 -2.51 -6.58 -9.91
N LEU A 28 -2.42 -7.01 -8.66
CA LEU A 28 -3.39 -7.92 -8.05
C LEU A 28 -4.76 -7.26 -7.86
N LEU A 29 -4.80 -5.97 -7.51
CA LEU A 29 -6.04 -5.17 -7.50
C LEU A 29 -6.71 -5.11 -8.86
N ASN A 30 -5.95 -4.88 -9.93
CA ASN A 30 -6.50 -4.93 -11.29
C ASN A 30 -7.08 -6.31 -11.63
N LEU A 31 -6.44 -7.39 -11.17
CA LEU A 31 -6.98 -8.74 -11.34
C LEU A 31 -8.24 -8.96 -10.51
N LEU A 32 -8.30 -8.45 -9.27
CA LEU A 32 -9.51 -8.47 -8.44
C LEU A 32 -10.67 -7.75 -9.15
N GLN A 33 -10.44 -6.54 -9.65
CA GLN A 33 -11.45 -5.76 -10.37
C GLN A 33 -12.01 -6.50 -11.59
N ARG A 34 -11.17 -7.25 -12.30
CA ARG A 34 -11.55 -8.03 -13.48
C ARG A 34 -12.27 -9.34 -13.11
N ASP A 35 -11.69 -10.12 -12.20
CA ASP A 35 -12.09 -11.50 -11.95
C ASP A 35 -13.21 -11.60 -10.92
N ARG A 36 -13.22 -10.71 -9.92
CA ARG A 36 -14.23 -10.62 -8.86
C ARG A 36 -14.54 -11.99 -8.23
N THR A 37 -13.50 -12.70 -7.79
CA THR A 37 -13.65 -13.98 -7.07
C THR A 37 -13.09 -13.87 -5.66
N PRO A 38 -13.52 -14.74 -4.72
CA PRO A 38 -12.96 -14.79 -3.38
C PRO A 38 -11.44 -15.01 -3.37
N GLU A 39 -10.91 -15.76 -4.33
CA GLU A 39 -9.47 -16.04 -4.46
C GLU A 39 -8.68 -14.80 -4.89
N SER A 40 -9.18 -14.05 -5.90
CA SER A 40 -8.54 -12.80 -6.30
C SER A 40 -8.65 -11.73 -5.21
N LEU A 41 -9.74 -11.73 -4.45
CA LEU A 41 -9.93 -10.86 -3.29
C LEU A 41 -8.89 -11.16 -2.20
N LEU A 42 -8.75 -12.43 -1.81
CA LEU A 42 -7.77 -12.84 -0.79
C LEU A 42 -6.33 -12.54 -1.23
N ALA A 43 -6.02 -12.69 -2.51
CA ALA A 43 -4.70 -12.36 -3.06
C ALA A 43 -4.41 -10.87 -2.98
N ALA A 44 -5.39 -10.01 -3.32
CA ALA A 44 -5.26 -8.55 -3.21
C ALA A 44 -5.07 -8.11 -1.75
N ILE A 45 -5.88 -8.62 -0.82
CA ILE A 45 -5.76 -8.32 0.62
C ILE A 45 -4.37 -8.68 1.14
N LYS A 46 -3.86 -9.87 0.83
CA LYS A 46 -2.51 -10.28 1.26
C LYS A 46 -1.41 -9.38 0.71
N ALA A 47 -1.57 -8.89 -0.51
CA ALA A 47 -0.61 -7.97 -1.11
C ALA A 47 -0.69 -6.57 -0.47
N GLN A 48 -1.87 -6.12 -0.10
CA GLN A 48 -2.08 -4.88 0.67
C GLN A 48 -1.46 -4.98 2.06
N ASP A 49 -1.69 -6.08 2.79
CA ASP A 49 -1.08 -6.32 4.10
C ASP A 49 0.46 -6.27 4.02
N LEU A 50 1.04 -6.91 3.00
CA LEU A 50 2.48 -6.88 2.78
C LEU A 50 2.98 -5.48 2.43
N ALA A 51 2.29 -4.78 1.53
CA ALA A 51 2.65 -3.40 1.18
C ALA A 51 2.57 -2.48 2.42
N GLN A 52 1.53 -2.60 3.23
CA GLN A 52 1.39 -1.85 4.47
C GLN A 52 2.56 -2.09 5.42
N ALA A 53 2.86 -3.36 5.72
CA ALA A 53 3.93 -3.71 6.64
C ALA A 53 5.31 -3.21 6.16
N MET A 54 5.56 -3.26 4.85
CA MET A 54 6.80 -2.77 4.27
C MET A 54 6.88 -1.26 4.27
N LEU A 55 5.76 -0.55 4.05
CA LEU A 55 5.72 0.91 4.12
C LEU A 55 5.98 1.40 5.56
N GLU A 56 5.37 0.76 6.56
CA GLU A 56 5.63 1.02 7.98
C GLU A 56 7.11 0.85 8.34
N HIS A 57 7.74 -0.24 7.88
CA HIS A 57 9.17 -0.47 8.07
C HIS A 57 10.03 0.62 7.42
N ILE A 58 9.64 1.11 6.24
CA ILE A 58 10.37 2.17 5.55
C ILE A 58 10.22 3.50 6.27
N SER A 59 9.03 3.82 6.80
CA SER A 59 8.84 5.01 7.64
C SER A 59 9.74 4.99 8.88
N ASP A 60 9.96 3.82 9.50
CA ASP A 60 10.94 3.69 10.60
C ASP A 60 12.38 3.92 10.11
N VAL A 61 12.77 3.31 8.99
CA VAL A 61 14.11 3.51 8.39
C VAL A 61 14.37 4.99 8.07
N VAL A 62 13.38 5.67 7.50
CA VAL A 62 13.43 7.12 7.21
C VAL A 62 13.62 7.92 8.48
N SER A 63 12.81 7.65 9.51
CA SER A 63 12.90 8.34 10.81
C SER A 63 14.27 8.14 11.48
N ARG A 64 14.82 6.94 11.38
CA ARG A 64 16.15 6.61 11.90
C ARG A 64 17.26 7.33 11.13
N ILE A 65 17.21 7.36 9.80
CA ILE A 65 18.21 8.06 8.99
C ILE A 65 18.12 9.58 9.20
N ALA A 66 16.91 10.14 9.30
CA ALA A 66 16.72 11.56 9.58
C ALA A 66 17.25 11.99 10.96
N SER A 67 17.25 11.08 11.95
CA SER A 67 17.71 11.36 13.32
C SER A 67 19.18 11.03 13.57
N LEU A 68 19.93 10.52 12.59
CA LEU A 68 21.37 10.29 12.74
C LEU A 68 22.12 11.62 12.92
N GLU A 69 23.03 11.68 13.89
CA GLU A 69 23.86 12.86 14.22
C GLU A 69 24.73 13.35 13.05
N HIS A 70 24.94 12.50 12.04
CA HIS A 70 25.67 12.82 10.81
C HIS A 70 24.79 12.74 9.55
N SER A 71 23.47 12.80 9.69
CA SER A 71 22.59 12.83 8.53
C SER A 71 22.89 14.07 7.70
N THR A 72 23.13 13.88 6.41
CA THR A 72 23.30 14.97 5.44
C THR A 72 21.97 15.42 4.85
N LEU A 73 20.85 14.89 5.35
CA LEU A 73 19.51 15.13 4.83
C LEU A 73 19.11 16.58 5.09
N THR A 74 18.84 17.35 4.04
CA THR A 74 18.33 18.72 4.18
C THR A 74 16.84 18.70 4.51
N GLN A 75 16.30 19.84 4.97
CA GLN A 75 14.87 19.96 5.23
C GLN A 75 14.04 19.75 3.96
N ASP A 76 14.42 20.38 2.84
CA ASP A 76 13.72 20.20 1.56
C ASP A 76 13.71 18.74 1.10
N GLU A 77 14.83 18.04 1.29
CA GLU A 77 14.94 16.60 0.98
C GLU A 77 14.07 15.75 1.91
N ALA A 78 14.01 16.08 3.20
CA ALA A 78 13.14 15.40 4.16
C ALA A 78 11.66 15.61 3.84
N ASP A 79 11.27 16.83 3.42
CA ASP A 79 9.92 17.16 3.01
C ASP A 79 9.52 16.39 1.74
N CYS A 80 10.43 16.24 0.77
CA CYS A 80 10.20 15.40 -0.41
C CYS A 80 9.96 13.93 -0.04
N ILE A 81 10.80 13.35 0.82
CA ILE A 81 10.65 11.95 1.27
C ILE A 81 9.34 11.77 2.04
N SER A 82 8.99 12.71 2.91
CA SER A 82 7.76 12.70 3.68
C SER A 82 6.51 12.77 2.79
N ALA A 83 6.55 13.62 1.75
CA ALA A 83 5.49 13.71 0.77
C ALA A 83 5.29 12.40 0.01
N GLU A 84 6.37 11.76 -0.45
CA GLU A 84 6.28 10.48 -1.17
C GLU A 84 5.73 9.34 -0.29
N ILE A 85 6.12 9.27 0.99
CA ILE A 85 5.54 8.31 1.94
C ILE A 85 4.05 8.58 2.14
N SER A 86 3.66 9.85 2.26
CA SER A 86 2.27 10.25 2.43
C SER A 86 1.42 9.87 1.21
N ASP A 87 1.95 10.05 0.00
CA ASP A 87 1.28 9.63 -1.24
C ASP A 87 1.13 8.11 -1.31
N ALA A 88 2.16 7.36 -0.92
CA ALA A 88 2.10 5.90 -0.87
C ALA A 88 1.06 5.39 0.15
N LEU A 89 0.95 6.04 1.32
CA LEU A 89 -0.06 5.73 2.33
C LEU A 89 -1.47 6.03 1.80
N LEU A 90 -1.67 7.18 1.16
CA LEU A 90 -2.95 7.55 0.58
C LEU A 90 -3.40 6.54 -0.48
N LEU A 91 -2.50 6.15 -1.38
CA LEU A 91 -2.75 5.13 -2.39
C LEU A 91 -3.19 3.81 -1.74
N LEU A 92 -2.47 3.36 -0.70
CA LEU A 92 -2.78 2.12 0.00
C LEU A 92 -4.19 2.18 0.63
N PHE A 93 -4.56 3.30 1.25
CA PHE A 93 -5.90 3.45 1.83
C PHE A 93 -7.00 3.40 0.78
N GLN A 94 -6.83 4.05 -0.37
CA GLN A 94 -7.78 3.98 -1.48
C GLN A 94 -7.92 2.53 -1.99
N CYS A 95 -6.80 1.82 -2.14
CA CYS A 95 -6.80 0.43 -2.57
C CYS A 95 -7.56 -0.49 -1.59
N ILE A 96 -7.37 -0.27 -0.28
CA ILE A 96 -8.07 -1.02 0.78
C ILE A 96 -9.56 -0.73 0.73
N GLU A 97 -9.96 0.53 0.56
CA GLU A 97 -11.36 0.94 0.44
C GLU A 97 -12.05 0.22 -0.73
N GLU A 98 -11.48 0.31 -1.93
CA GLU A 98 -12.00 -0.38 -3.13
C GLU A 98 -12.12 -1.90 -2.93
N THR A 99 -11.15 -2.49 -2.24
CA THR A 99 -11.15 -3.93 -1.95
C THR A 99 -12.24 -4.31 -0.95
N GLY A 100 -12.49 -3.44 0.03
CA GLY A 100 -13.60 -3.57 0.98
C GLY A 100 -14.96 -3.53 0.31
N GLU A 101 -15.14 -2.64 -0.67
CA GLU A 101 -16.37 -2.58 -1.47
C GLU A 101 -16.62 -3.88 -2.23
N ILE A 102 -15.60 -4.40 -2.92
CA ILE A 102 -15.72 -5.69 -3.64
C ILE A 102 -15.98 -6.84 -2.66
N ALA A 103 -15.35 -6.82 -1.48
CA ALA A 103 -15.60 -7.83 -0.47
C ALA A 103 -17.08 -7.87 -0.06
N LEU A 104 -17.72 -6.71 0.09
CA LEU A 104 -19.15 -6.60 0.40
C LEU A 104 -20.02 -7.10 -0.75
N GLU A 105 -19.67 -6.81 -2.00
CA GLU A 105 -20.39 -7.31 -3.18
C GLU A 105 -20.35 -8.83 -3.31
N LEU A 106 -19.25 -9.47 -2.87
CA LEU A 106 -19.10 -10.93 -2.90
C LEU A 106 -19.80 -11.65 -1.75
N VAL A 107 -20.33 -10.92 -0.76
CA VAL A 107 -21.12 -11.55 0.32
C VAL A 107 -22.40 -12.13 -0.26
N PRO A 108 -22.72 -13.41 0.00
CA PRO A 108 -23.97 -14.01 -0.47
C PRO A 108 -25.18 -13.25 0.09
N ASN A 109 -26.13 -12.90 -0.78
CA ASN A 109 -27.36 -12.23 -0.36
C ASN A 109 -28.19 -13.16 0.54
N THR A 110 -28.13 -12.97 1.86
CA THR A 110 -28.85 -13.79 2.83
C THR A 110 -30.37 -13.59 2.77
N ASN A 111 -30.84 -12.45 2.26
CA ASN A 111 -32.27 -12.15 2.13
C ASN A 111 -32.97 -13.06 1.12
N THR A 112 -32.28 -13.49 0.04
CA THR A 112 -32.86 -14.41 -0.95
C THR A 112 -32.91 -15.84 -0.44
N ARG A 113 -32.00 -16.20 0.46
CA ARG A 113 -31.91 -17.55 1.03
C ARG A 113 -33.06 -17.82 1.99
N GLU A 114 -33.41 -16.86 2.86
CA GLU A 114 -34.60 -16.98 3.72
C GLU A 114 -35.91 -17.01 2.90
N ALA A 115 -36.00 -16.27 1.80
CA ALA A 115 -37.16 -16.31 0.91
C ALA A 115 -37.37 -17.68 0.22
N LEU A 116 -36.30 -18.45 0.01
CA LEU A 116 -36.34 -19.79 -0.61
C LEU A 116 -36.70 -20.92 0.37
N TYR A 117 -36.53 -20.71 1.69
CA TYR A 117 -36.86 -21.70 2.73
C TYR A 117 -38.19 -21.42 3.45
N ASN A 118 -38.91 -20.35 3.07
CA ASN A 118 -40.21 -19.97 3.63
C ASN A 118 -41.42 -20.45 2.80
N TYR A 119 -41.26 -21.50 1.98
CA TYR A 119 -42.34 -22.17 1.23
C TYR A 119 -42.62 -23.58 1.75
#